data_AF-X0WL87-F1
#
_entry.id   AF-X0WL87-F1
#
_cell.length_a   1.000
_cell.length_b   1.000
_cell.length_c   1.000
_cell.angle_alpha   90.00
_cell.angle_beta   90.00
_cell.angle_gamma   90.00
#
_symmetry.space_group_name_H-M   'P 1'
#
loop_
_entity.id
_entity.type
_entity.pdbx_description
1 polymer ?
#
loop_
_entity_poly.entity_id
_entity_poly.type
_entity_poly.pdbx_seq_one_letter_code
_entity_poly.pdbx_strand_id
1 'polypeptide(L)'
;MDEQLGKIEKPEAKHFSGKRKLYLVPLIFYGEDAPPEYMEKFNLYWEQVSQQVANLESKIGKVSHVYHESITLAGEDGLKVVEKLNPSCCQIVKDKCQSGAVLEVT
;
A
#
# COMPACT_ATOMS: atom_id res chain seq x y z
N MET A 1 -30.53 30.50 -10.75
CA MET A 1 -29.37 30.81 -9.89
C MET A 1 -28.80 29.48 -9.51
N ASP A 2 -27.62 29.12 -10.01
CA ASP A 2 -26.94 27.90 -9.58
C ASP A 2 -26.33 28.16 -8.21
N GLU A 3 -26.97 27.61 -7.18
CA GLU A 3 -26.50 27.70 -5.80
C GLU A 3 -25.29 26.78 -5.63
N GLN A 4 -24.14 27.34 -5.24
CA GLN A 4 -22.91 26.57 -5.07
C GLN A 4 -23.04 25.70 -3.80
N LEU A 5 -23.23 24.39 -3.98
CA LEU A 5 -23.51 23.40 -2.91
C LEU A 5 -22.31 23.09 -1.97
N GLY A 6 -21.28 23.93 -1.95
CA GLY A 6 -20.11 23.80 -1.09
C GLY A 6 -18.79 23.89 -1.86
N LYS A 7 -17.84 24.64 -1.30
CA LYS A 7 -16.47 24.74 -1.82
C LYS A 7 -15.55 23.91 -0.94
N ILE A 8 -14.94 22.87 -1.51
CA ILE A 8 -13.89 22.11 -0.84
C ILE A 8 -12.59 22.91 -1.01
N GLU A 9 -12.22 23.68 0.02
CA GLU A 9 -10.93 24.36 0.05
C GLU A 9 -9.81 23.35 0.27
N LYS A 10 -8.68 23.55 -0.42
CA LYS A 10 -7.49 22.74 -0.17
C LYS A 10 -7.02 22.97 1.27
N PRO A 11 -6.94 21.94 2.11
CA PRO A 11 -6.54 22.12 3.50
C PRO A 11 -5.08 22.58 3.59
N GLU A 12 -4.81 23.46 4.55
CA GLU A 12 -3.45 23.98 4.78
C GLU A 12 -2.49 22.86 5.21
N ALA A 13 -1.28 22.85 4.63
CA ALA A 13 -0.25 21.85 4.95
C ALA A 13 0.11 21.83 6.45
N LYS A 14 0.02 22.98 7.14
CA LYS A 14 0.29 23.11 8.57
C LYS A 14 -0.57 22.19 9.43
N HIS A 15 -1.80 21.88 9.02
CA HIS A 15 -2.71 20.98 9.74
C HIS A 15 -2.22 19.53 9.82
N PHE A 16 -1.25 19.15 8.99
CA PHE A 16 -0.70 17.79 8.92
C PHE A 16 0.76 17.70 9.41
N SER A 17 1.32 18.81 9.89
CA SER A 17 2.67 18.82 10.46
C SER A 17 2.74 17.96 11.73
N GLY A 18 3.79 17.15 11.85
CA GLY A 18 4.01 16.25 13.00
C GLY A 18 3.01 15.09 13.13
N LYS A 19 2.08 14.92 12.18
CA LYS A 19 1.12 13.80 12.19
C LYS A 19 1.69 12.59 11.46
N ARG A 20 1.24 11.41 11.88
CA ARG A 20 1.50 10.15 11.15
C ARG A 20 0.77 10.18 9.81
N LYS A 21 1.42 9.63 8.79
CA LYS A 21 0.87 9.47 7.44
C LYS A 21 0.60 7.99 7.20
N LEU A 22 -0.48 7.72 6.50
CA LEU A 22 -0.89 6.36 6.15
C LEU A 22 -0.98 6.27 4.62
N TYR A 23 -0.31 5.29 4.04
CA TYR A 23 -0.55 4.85 2.68
C TYR A 23 -1.44 3.63 2.75
N LEU A 24 -2.64 3.73 2.19
CA LEU A 24 -3.60 2.65 2.16
C LEU A 24 -3.61 2.02 0.77
N VAL A 25 -3.38 0.71 0.72
CA VAL A 25 -3.37 -0.07 -0.52
C VAL A 25 -4.45 -1.15 -0.39
N PRO A 26 -5.46 -1.17 -1.27
CA PRO A 26 -6.41 -2.28 -1.32
C PRO A 26 -5.71 -3.62 -1.58
N LEU A 27 -6.00 -4.64 -0.79
CA LEU A 27 -5.47 -5.97 -1.03
C LEU A 27 -6.35 -6.69 -2.07
N ILE A 28 -5.75 -7.08 -3.20
CA ILE A 28 -6.44 -7.80 -4.29
C ILE A 28 -5.77 -9.16 -4.49
N PHE A 29 -6.57 -10.19 -4.76
CA PHE A 29 -6.14 -11.57 -4.99
C PHE A 29 -6.65 -12.08 -6.34
N TYR A 30 -5.97 -13.08 -6.90
CA TYR A 30 -6.46 -13.86 -8.04
C TYR A 30 -6.76 -15.30 -7.60
N GLY A 31 -7.71 -15.96 -8.28
CA GLY A 31 -7.94 -17.40 -8.14
C GLY A 31 -7.17 -18.19 -9.19
N GLU A 32 -6.96 -19.50 -8.98
CA GLU A 32 -6.19 -20.37 -9.89
C GLU A 32 -6.67 -20.31 -11.34
N ASP A 33 -7.99 -20.20 -11.56
CA ASP A 33 -8.62 -20.15 -12.89
C ASP A 33 -9.02 -18.72 -13.33
N ALA A 34 -8.31 -17.71 -12.83
CA ALA A 34 -8.63 -16.32 -13.15
C ALA A 34 -8.50 -16.06 -14.68
N PRO A 35 -9.48 -15.37 -15.31
CA PRO A 35 -9.42 -15.08 -16.74
C PRO A 35 -8.15 -14.30 -17.13
N PRO A 36 -7.59 -14.52 -18.34
CA PRO A 36 -6.38 -13.81 -18.78
C PRO A 36 -6.50 -12.28 -18.71
N GLU A 37 -7.64 -11.73 -19.12
CA GLU A 37 -7.93 -10.29 -19.05
C GLU A 37 -7.94 -9.74 -17.62
N TYR A 38 -8.34 -10.57 -16.65
CA TYR A 38 -8.26 -10.22 -15.24
C TYR A 38 -6.81 -10.24 -14.76
N MET A 39 -6.05 -11.27 -15.12
CA MET A 39 -4.64 -11.39 -14.75
C MET A 39 -3.81 -10.22 -15.28
N GLU A 40 -4.10 -9.72 -16.48
CA GLU A 40 -3.48 -8.51 -17.02
C GLU A 40 -3.74 -7.29 -16.13
N LYS A 41 -4.99 -7.05 -15.74
CA LYS A 41 -5.36 -5.94 -14.84
C LYS A 41 -4.78 -6.11 -13.44
N PHE A 42 -4.75 -7.33 -12.92
CA PHE A 42 -4.20 -7.67 -11.62
C PHE A 42 -2.69 -7.38 -11.54
N ASN A 43 -1.93 -7.79 -12.57
CA ASN A 43 -0.51 -7.51 -12.63
C ASN A 43 -0.24 -6.02 -12.78
N LEU A 44 -0.97 -5.35 -13.68
CA LEU A 44 -0.88 -3.90 -13.87
C LEU A 44 -1.21 -3.13 -12.57
N TYR A 45 -2.19 -3.60 -11.81
CA TYR A 45 -2.55 -3.01 -10.52
C TYR A 45 -1.36 -3.01 -9.56
N TRP A 46 -0.72 -4.16 -9.34
CA TRP A 46 0.40 -4.27 -8.40
C TRP A 46 1.65 -3.50 -8.87
N GLU A 47 1.90 -3.46 -10.18
CA GLU A 47 2.94 -2.59 -10.75
C GLU A 47 2.67 -1.11 -10.44
N GLN A 48 1.44 -0.65 -10.69
CA GLN A 48 1.05 0.73 -10.43
C GLN A 48 1.08 1.07 -8.94
N VAL A 49 0.70 0.15 -8.06
CA VAL A 49 0.81 0.32 -6.59
C VAL A 49 2.27 0.57 -6.22
N SER A 50 3.21 -0.26 -6.70
CA SER A 50 4.63 -0.09 -6.41
C SER A 50 5.13 1.31 -6.80
N GLN A 51 4.79 1.76 -8.02
CA GLN A 51 5.20 3.06 -8.51
C GLN A 51 4.54 4.23 -7.77
N GLN A 52 3.25 4.12 -7.44
CA GLN A 52 2.53 5.14 -6.67
C GLN A 52 3.07 5.27 -5.25
N VAL A 53 3.33 4.16 -4.56
CA VAL A 53 3.93 4.18 -3.22
C VAL A 53 5.31 4.84 -3.25
N ALA A 54 6.16 4.50 -4.22
CA ALA A 54 7.47 5.13 -4.36
C ALA A 54 7.36 6.65 -4.60
N ASN A 55 6.41 7.08 -5.44
CA ASN A 55 6.15 8.49 -5.69
C ASN A 55 5.67 9.22 -4.41
N LEU A 56 4.79 8.61 -3.62
CA LEU A 56 4.34 9.17 -2.35
C LEU A 56 5.50 9.26 -1.35
N GLU A 57 6.33 8.22 -1.23
CA GLU A 57 7.49 8.24 -0.33
C GLU A 57 8.46 9.37 -0.65
N SER A 58 8.70 9.66 -1.93
CA SER A 58 9.59 10.77 -2.35
C SER A 58 9.07 12.16 -1.98
N LYS A 59 7.76 12.32 -1.76
CA LYS A 59 7.11 13.63 -1.51
C LYS A 59 6.75 13.84 -0.05
N ILE A 60 6.28 12.78 0.61
CA ILE A 60 5.67 12.89 1.93
C ILE A 60 6.31 11.97 2.97
N GLY A 61 7.33 11.18 2.62
CA GLY A 61 8.19 10.48 3.57
C GLY A 61 8.15 8.97 3.42
N LYS A 62 9.25 8.32 3.81
CA LYS A 62 9.42 6.87 3.71
C LYS A 62 8.48 6.10 4.64
N VAL A 63 8.11 4.89 4.24
CA VAL A 63 7.39 3.93 5.06
C VAL A 63 8.30 3.44 6.19
N SER A 64 7.82 3.52 7.43
CA SER A 64 8.54 3.01 8.61
C SER A 64 7.91 1.74 9.19
N HIS A 65 6.62 1.53 8.95
CA HIS A 65 5.86 0.38 9.42
C HIS A 65 4.96 -0.12 8.30
N VAL A 66 4.93 -1.45 8.11
CA VAL A 66 4.03 -2.13 7.18
C VAL A 66 3.07 -2.98 7.98
N TYR A 67 1.78 -2.82 7.71
CA TYR A 67 0.72 -3.67 8.22
C TYR A 67 0.09 -4.35 7.02
N HIS A 68 0.01 -5.68 7.06
CA HIS A 68 -0.59 -6.47 5.99
C HIS A 68 -1.74 -7.28 6.59
N GLU A 69 -2.90 -7.25 5.93
CA GLU A 69 -4.08 -7.97 6.40
C GLU A 69 -3.77 -9.46 6.61
N SER A 70 -4.33 -10.05 7.67
CA SER A 70 -4.17 -11.47 8.01
C SER A 70 -2.75 -11.92 8.40
N ILE A 71 -1.85 -11.01 8.78
CA ILE A 71 -0.51 -11.35 9.26
C ILE A 71 -0.43 -11.27 10.79
N THR A 72 -0.25 -12.43 11.43
CA THR A 72 -0.14 -12.58 12.89
C THR A 72 1.30 -12.74 13.38
N LEU A 73 2.28 -12.73 12.47
CA LEU A 73 3.71 -12.86 12.77
C LEU A 73 4.48 -11.64 12.26
N ALA A 74 5.42 -11.12 13.05
CA ALA A 74 6.26 -10.00 12.67
C ALA A 74 7.51 -10.44 11.90
N GLY A 75 8.18 -9.48 11.26
CA GLY A 75 9.51 -9.68 10.68
C GLY A 75 9.57 -10.75 9.58
N GLU A 76 10.64 -11.54 9.55
CA GLU A 76 10.90 -12.52 8.48
C GLU A 76 9.85 -13.63 8.39
N ASP A 77 9.32 -14.08 9.52
CA ASP A 77 8.29 -15.12 9.53
C ASP A 77 6.95 -14.58 8.99
N GLY A 78 6.63 -13.32 9.29
CA GLY A 78 5.53 -12.60 8.64
C GLY A 78 5.70 -12.51 7.13
N LEU A 79 6.91 -12.18 6.66
CA LEU A 79 7.21 -12.09 5.21
C LEU A 79 6.97 -13.41 4.48
N LYS A 80 7.33 -14.55 5.09
CA LYS A 80 7.06 -15.89 4.52
C LYS A 80 5.56 -16.16 4.40
N VAL A 81 4.74 -15.63 5.31
CA VAL A 81 3.28 -15.74 5.24
C VAL A 81 2.73 -14.84 4.12
N VAL A 82 3.19 -13.60 4.02
CA VAL A 82 2.81 -12.68 2.92
C VAL A 82 3.12 -13.30 1.57
N GLU A 83 4.30 -13.90 1.40
CA GLU A 83 4.71 -14.55 0.15
C GLU A 83 3.77 -15.68 -0.28
N LYS A 84 3.24 -16.44 0.69
CA LYS A 84 2.27 -17.51 0.42
C LYS A 84 0.86 -16.98 0.13
N LEU A 85 0.46 -15.91 0.78
CA LEU A 85 -0.89 -15.34 0.64
C LEU A 85 -1.03 -14.52 -0.64
N ASN A 86 -0.04 -13.69 -0.96
CA ASN A 86 -0.07 -12.80 -2.10
C ASN A 86 1.36 -12.52 -2.60
N PRO A 87 1.87 -13.36 -3.52
CA PRO A 87 3.21 -13.19 -4.08
C PRO A 87 3.41 -11.81 -4.74
N SER A 88 2.35 -11.25 -5.33
CA SER A 88 2.41 -10.00 -6.09
C SER A 88 2.67 -8.78 -5.22
N CYS A 89 2.10 -8.73 -4.00
CA CYS A 89 2.38 -7.63 -3.07
C CYS A 89 3.63 -7.90 -2.21
N CYS A 90 4.07 -9.16 -2.09
CA CYS A 90 5.19 -9.56 -1.25
C CYS A 90 6.47 -8.80 -1.57
N GLN A 91 6.76 -8.57 -2.86
CA GLN A 91 7.95 -7.82 -3.27
C GLN A 91 7.93 -6.38 -2.71
N ILE A 92 6.77 -5.72 -2.75
CA ILE A 92 6.63 -4.35 -2.22
C ILE A 92 6.94 -4.34 -0.72
N VAL A 93 6.40 -5.30 0.04
CA VAL A 93 6.64 -5.42 1.49
C VAL A 93 8.12 -5.68 1.77
N LYS A 94 8.75 -6.63 1.05
CA LYS A 94 10.18 -6.94 1.16
C LYS A 94 11.04 -5.70 0.90
N ASP A 95 10.75 -4.94 -0.15
CA ASP A 95 11.50 -3.72 -0.51
C ASP A 95 11.41 -2.65 0.60
N LYS A 96 10.23 -2.47 1.21
CA LYS A 96 10.08 -1.54 2.33
C LYS A 96 10.86 -2.01 3.56
N CYS A 97 10.81 -3.31 3.86
CA CYS A 97 11.57 -3.88 4.97
C CYS A 97 13.09 -3.74 4.77
N GLN A 98 13.59 -3.99 3.56
CA GLN A 98 15.00 -3.76 3.21
C GLN A 98 15.40 -2.28 3.31
N SER A 99 14.45 -1.38 3.11
CA SER A 99 14.63 0.07 3.29
C SER A 99 14.52 0.54 4.74
N GLY A 100 14.36 -0.39 5.70
CA GLY A 100 14.31 -0.11 7.14
C GLY A 100 12.92 -0.09 7.75
N ALA A 101 11.86 -0.45 7.01
CA ALA A 101 10.52 -0.58 7.57
C ALA A 101 10.36 -1.88 8.37
N VAL A 102 9.50 -1.89 9.37
CA VAL A 102 9.17 -3.08 10.15
C VAL A 102 7.83 -3.65 9.69
N LEU A 103 7.77 -4.96 9.41
CA LEU A 103 6.50 -5.67 9.22
C LEU A 103 5.91 -5.98 10.59
N GLU A 104 4.78 -5.35 10.88
CA GLU A 104 4.05 -5.43 12.14
C GLU A 104 3.00 -6.55 12.10
N VAL A 105 2.60 -7.01 13.29
CA VAL A 105 1.43 -7.90 13.43
C VAL A 105 0.13 -7.10 13.33
N THR A 106 -0.93 -7.73 12.81
CA THR A 106 -2.28 -7.14 12.71
C THR A 106 -3.32 -8.00 13.42
#